data_AF-A0A9E5ISA4-F1
#
_entry.id   AF-A0A9E5ISA4-F1
#
_cell.length_a   1.000
_cell.length_b   1.000
_cell.length_c   1.000
_cell.angle_alpha   90.00
_cell.angle_beta   90.00
_cell.angle_gamma   90.00
#
_symmetry.space_group_name_H-M   'P 1'
#
loop_
_entity.id
_entity.type
_entity.pdbx_description
1 polymer ?
#
loop_
_entity_poly.entity_id
_entity_poly.type
_entity_poly.pdbx_seq_one_letter_code
_entity_poly.pdbx_strand_id
1 'polypeptide(L)' 'MKTLVIAEKPSVAQDIVRALTPVVGKFEKHEDHFESETYVVTSAVGHLVEIQAPEKFDVKRGKWSFAHLPVIPPYFD' A
#
# COMPACT_ATOMS: atom_id res chain seq x y z
N MET A 1 -2.74 4.93 22.75
CA MET A 1 -3.06 4.80 21.32
C MET A 1 -1.74 4.77 20.57
N LYS A 2 -1.52 3.80 19.67
CA LYS A 2 -0.28 3.67 18.90
C LYS A 2 -0.45 4.25 17.49
N THR A 3 0.63 4.75 16.91
CA THR A 3 0.69 5.23 15.53
C THR A 3 1.10 4.09 14.61
N LEU A 4 0.31 3.84 13.56
CA LEU A 4 0.67 2.87 12.51
C LEU A 4 1.43 3.56 11.38
N VAL A 5 2.59 3.02 11.02
CA VAL A 5 3.40 3.44 9.88
C VAL A 5 3.47 2.30 8.86
N ILE A 6 3.08 2.57 7.62
CA ILE A 6 3.12 1.60 6.52
C ILE A 6 4.13 2.09 5.48
N ALA A 7 5.22 1.35 5.28
CA ALA A 7 6.23 1.62 4.26
C ALA A 7 5.95 0.86 2.94
N GLU A 8 6.57 1.28 1.83
CA GLU A 8 6.40 0.62 0.52
C GLU A 8 7.14 -0.74 0.38
N LYS A 9 8.10 -1.02 1.26
CA LYS A 9 8.88 -2.27 1.25
C LYS A 9 9.57 -2.51 2.59
N PRO A 10 9.99 -3.75 2.89
CA PRO A 10 10.50 -4.11 4.21
C PRO A 10 11.78 -3.35 4.60
N SER A 11 12.66 -3.06 3.64
CA SER A 11 13.89 -2.31 3.92
C SER A 11 13.61 -0.88 4.40
N VAL A 12 12.58 -0.23 3.86
CA VAL A 12 12.19 1.12 4.29
C VAL A 12 11.56 1.11 5.69
N ALA A 13 10.74 0.09 6.01
CA ALA A 13 10.24 -0.09 7.37
C ALA A 13 11.39 -0.25 8.38
N GLN A 14 12.43 -1.00 8.02
CA GLN A 14 13.61 -1.17 8.87
C GLN A 14 14.40 0.13 9.05
N ASP A 15 14.55 0.94 8.01
CA ASP A 15 15.21 2.26 8.10
C ASP A 15 14.43 3.23 8.99
N ILE A 16 13.10 3.22 8.92
CA ILE A 16 12.23 4.00 9.81
C ILE A 16 12.43 3.58 11.27
N VAL A 17 12.41 2.28 11.56
CA VAL A 17 12.65 1.76 12.91
C VAL A 17 14.01 2.20 13.43
N ARG A 18 15.06 2.10 12.60
CA ARG A 18 16.42 2.55 12.95
C ARG A 18 16.46 4.04 13.28
N ALA A 19 15.78 4.87 12.49
CA ALA A 19 15.72 6.32 12.70
C ALA A 19 14.92 6.71 13.95
N LEU A 20 13.86 5.97 14.30
CA LEU A 20 13.01 6.25 15.46
C LEU A 20 13.57 5.71 16.77
N THR A 21 14.37 4.63 16.73
CA THR A 21 14.91 3.97 17.92
C THR A 21 15.58 4.94 18.93
N PRO A 22 16.39 5.95 18.52
CA PRO A 22 17.02 6.87 19.47
C PRO A 22 16.05 7.75 20.28
N VAL A 23 14.83 7.97 19.78
CA VAL A 23 13.84 8.88 20.39
C VAL A 23 12.69 8.11 21.04
N VAL A 24 12.27 7.02 20.40
CA VAL A 24 11.13 6.18 20.82
C VAL A 24 11.55 5.03 21.74
N GLY A 25 12.83 4.64 21.68
CA GLY A 25 13.32 3.45 22.37
C GLY A 25 13.24 2.20 21.50
N LYS A 26 13.34 1.04 22.16
CA LYS A 26 13.45 -0.26 21.49
C LYS A 26 12.15 -0.62 20.78
N PHE A 27 12.29 -1.20 19.59
CA PHE A 27 11.22 -1.91 18.91
C PHE A 27 11.38 -3.42 19.09
N GLU A 28 10.29 -4.11 19.39
CA GLU A 28 10.17 -5.55 19.27
C GLU A 28 9.96 -5.90 17.80
N LYS A 29 10.66 -6.94 17.33
CA LYS A 29 10.54 -7.43 15.96
C LYS A 29 9.59 -8.61 15.94
N HIS A 30 8.54 -8.51 15.13
CA HIS A 30 7.61 -9.60 14.83
C HIS A 30 7.87 -10.12 13.40
N GLU A 31 7.01 -11.02 12.93
CA GLU A 31 7.11 -11.62 11.59
C GLU A 31 7.02 -10.56 10.49
N ASP A 32 5.97 -9.72 10.53
CA ASP A 32 5.64 -8.76 9.45
C ASP A 32 5.74 -7.28 9.86
N HIS A 33 6.13 -6.99 11.10
CA HIS A 33 6.17 -5.62 11.62
C HIS A 33 7.11 -5.47 12.81
N PHE A 34 7.33 -4.21 13.19
CA PHE A 34 8.05 -3.80 14.39
C PHE A 34 7.11 -3.04 15.31
N GLU A 35 7.20 -3.25 16.61
CA GLU A 35 6.29 -2.65 17.57
C GLU A 35 7.05 -2.02 18.74
N SER A 36 6.60 -0.85 19.18
CA SER A 36 7.02 -0.19 20.43
C SER A 36 5.78 0.20 21.24
N GLU A 37 5.95 0.87 22.38
CA GLU A 37 4.81 1.36 23.16
C GLU A 37 3.95 2.38 22.39
N THR A 38 4.53 3.11 21.43
CA THR A 38 3.86 4.21 20.73
C THR A 38 3.72 4.00 19.22
N TYR A 39 4.45 3.07 18.61
CA TYR A 39 4.42 2.82 17.16
C TYR A 39 4.26 1.35 16.79
N VAL A 40 3.58 1.12 15.68
CA VAL A 40 3.61 -0.12 14.88
C VAL A 40 4.14 0.25 13.49
N VAL A 41 5.21 -0.39 13.03
CA VAL A 41 5.84 -0.11 11.73
C VAL A 41 5.83 -1.38 10.88
N THR A 42 5.19 -1.34 9.72
CA THR A 42 5.10 -2.47 8.78
C THR A 42 5.35 -1.99 7.34
N SER A 43 5.24 -2.89 6.36
CA SER A 43 5.35 -2.56 4.95
C SER A 43 4.31 -3.24 4.08
N ALA A 44 3.84 -2.54 3.06
CA ALA A 44 3.00 -3.03 1.98
C ALA A 44 3.86 -3.25 0.74
N VAL A 45 4.13 -4.50 0.36
CA VAL A 45 5.02 -4.81 -0.77
C VAL A 45 4.26 -4.68 -2.09
N GLY A 46 4.56 -3.62 -2.85
CA GLY A 46 3.89 -3.34 -4.12
C GLY A 46 2.46 -2.82 -3.94
N HIS A 47 1.65 -2.91 -5.00
CA HIS A 47 0.24 -2.54 -4.94
C HIS A 47 -0.55 -3.64 -4.20
N LEU A 48 -1.16 -3.28 -3.07
CA LEU A 48 -2.04 -4.21 -2.34
C LEU A 48 -3.39 -4.42 -3.03
N VAL A 49 -3.79 -3.44 -3.82
CA VAL A 49 -5.02 -3.44 -4.61
C VAL A 49 -4.73 -2.86 -5.98
N GLU A 50 -5.46 -3.33 -6.97
CA GLU A 50 -5.41 -2.85 -8.34
C GLU A 50 -6.79 -2.32 -8.75
N ILE A 51 -6.82 -1.49 -9.79
CA ILE A 51 -8.08 -0.95 -10.30
C ILE A 51 -8.85 -2.08 -10.99
N GLN A 52 -10.07 -2.34 -10.51
CA GLN A 52 -10.99 -3.27 -11.14
C GLN A 52 -12.21 -2.51 -11.70
N ALA A 53 -12.31 -2.43 -13.03
CA ALA A 53 -13.53 -1.97 -13.67
C ALA A 53 -14.58 -3.10 -13.61
N PRO A 54 -15.87 -2.79 -13.40
CA PRO A 54 -16.92 -3.80 -13.45
C PRO A 54 -16.91 -4.49 -14.82
N GLU A 55 -17.12 -5.80 -14.86
CA GLU A 55 -16.96 -6.61 -16.08
C GLU A 55 -17.75 -6.08 -17.30
N LYS A 56 -18.93 -5.49 -17.07
CA LYS A 56 -19.77 -4.86 -18.11
C LYS A 56 -19.18 -3.57 -18.71
N PHE A 57 -18.26 -2.94 -18.00
CA PHE A 57 -17.55 -1.72 -18.41
C PHE A 57 -16.05 -1.98 -18.65
N ASP A 58 -15.61 -3.22 -18.47
CA ASP A 58 -14.25 -3.62 -18.83
C ASP A 58 -14.05 -3.41 -20.33
N VAL A 59 -12.87 -2.92 -20.69
CA VAL A 59 -12.52 -2.69 -22.09
C VAL A 59 -12.33 -4.06 -22.72
N LYS A 60 -13.40 -4.59 -23.33
CA LYS A 60 -13.31 -5.83 -24.12
C LYS A 60 -12.13 -5.68 -25.08
N ARG A 61 -11.13 -6.56 -24.91
CA ARG A 61 -9.87 -6.53 -25.67
C ARG A 61 -10.16 -6.31 -27.16
N GLY A 62 -9.74 -5.17 -27.69
CA GLY A 62 -10.08 -4.70 -29.03
C GLY A 62 -9.22 -3.51 -29.48
N LYS A 63 -9.40 -3.04 -30.72
CA LYS A 63 -8.65 -1.90 -31.28
C LYS A 63 -9.06 -0.59 -30.60
N TRP A 64 -8.08 0.15 -30.10
CA TRP A 64 -8.28 1.48 -29.55
C TRP A 64 -8.72 2.44 -30.66
N SER A 65 -9.74 3.26 -30.40
CA SER A 65 -10.23 4.28 -31.34
C SER A 65 -10.81 5.46 -30.55
N PHE A 66 -10.73 6.67 -31.11
CA PHE A 66 -11.30 7.87 -30.47
C PHE A 66 -12.82 7.79 -30.25
N ALA A 67 -13.54 6.98 -31.03
CA ALA A 67 -14.98 6.77 -30.84
C ALA A 67 -15.32 6.05 -29.53
N HIS A 68 -14.36 5.32 -28.95
CA HIS A 68 -14.54 4.52 -27.74
C HIS A 68 -13.75 5.10 -26.55
N LEU A 69 -13.23 6.32 -26.67
CA LEU A 69 -12.47 7.00 -25.63
C LEU A 69 -13.20 8.29 -25.18
N PRO A 70 -13.10 8.67 -23.89
CA PRO A 70 -12.38 7.96 -22.82
C PRO A 70 -13.20 6.78 -22.27
N VAL A 71 -12.51 5.74 -21.78
CA VAL A 71 -13.17 4.68 -20.99
C VAL A 71 -13.07 5.06 -19.53
N ILE A 72 -14.20 5.47 -18.95
CA ILE A 72 -14.33 5.80 -17.53
C ILE A 72 -15.57 5.08 -17.01
N PRO A 73 -15.41 4.01 -16.22
CA PRO A 73 -16.56 3.34 -15.63
C PRO A 73 -17.21 4.25 -14.59
N PRO A 74 -18.54 4.18 -14.39
CA PRO A 74 -19.23 5.01 -13.40
C PRO A 74 -18.89 4.64 -11.95
N TYR A 75 -18.28 3.47 -11.73
CA TYR A 75 -17.76 3.00 -10.44
C TYR A 75 -16.67 1.93 -10.68
N PHE A 76 -15.89 1.63 -9.65
CA PHE A 76 -14.91 0.53 -9.61
C PHE A 76 -15.34 -0.48 -8.54
N ASP A 77 -15.05 -1.76 -8.78
CA ASP A 77 -15.30 -2.83 -7.81
C ASP A 77 -14.14 -2.97 -6.80
#